data_AF-A0A521VQ91-F1
#
_entry.id   AF-A0A521VQ91-F1
#
_cell.length_a   1.000
_cell.length_b   1.000
_cell.length_c   1.000
_cell.angle_alpha   90.00
_cell.angle_beta   90.00
_cell.angle_gamma   90.00
#
_symmetry.space_group_name_H-M   'P 1'
#
loop_
_entity.id
_entity.type
_entity.pdbx_description
1 polymer ?
#
loop_
_entity_poly.entity_id
_entity_poly.type
_entity_poly.pdbx_seq_one_letter_code
_entity_poly.pdbx_strand_id
1 'polypeptide(L)' 'ANIVEGEKVQVVNNNNGERIETYVIPGGRHSGIICLNGAAARKAQPGDEVIIITYAMMTPEEARTFKSISVFPDENNQLM' A
#
# COMPACT_ATOMS: atom_id res chain seq x y z
N ALA A 1 -1.36 9.28 -2.40
CA ALA A 1 -0.43 8.52 -1.54
C ALA A 1 1.04 8.80 -1.89
N ASN A 2 1.35 9.36 -3.07
CA ASN A 2 2.72 9.71 -3.49
C ASN A 2 3.71 8.53 -3.47
N ILE A 3 3.22 7.34 -3.88
CA ILE A 3 4.00 6.12 -4.02
C ILE A 3 4.52 6.03 -5.47
N VAL A 4 5.77 5.61 -5.65
CA VAL A 4 6.42 5.51 -6.98
C VAL A 4 6.61 4.05 -7.43
N GLU A 5 6.77 3.86 -8.74
CA GLU A 5 7.09 2.55 -9.32
C GLU A 5 8.37 1.98 -8.73
N GLY A 6 8.35 0.69 -8.37
CA GLY A 6 9.49 -0.01 -7.77
C GLY A 6 9.73 0.33 -6.29
N GLU A 7 8.94 1.21 -5.68
CA GLU A 7 9.08 1.54 -4.25
C GLU A 7 8.75 0.32 -3.38
N LYS A 8 9.57 0.08 -2.35
CA LYS A 8 9.31 -0.96 -1.34
C LYS A 8 8.12 -0.56 -0.49
N VAL A 9 7.15 -1.46 -0.35
CA VAL A 9 5.95 -1.27 0.46
C VAL A 9 5.74 -2.44 1.41
N GLN A 10 5.18 -2.16 2.58
CA GLN A 10 4.60 -3.18 3.45
C GLN A 10 3.10 -3.25 3.18
N VAL A 11 2.59 -4.46 2.97
CA VAL A 11 1.15 -4.75 2.86
C VAL A 11 0.73 -5.53 4.09
N VAL A 12 -0.25 -5.02 4.82
CA VAL A 12 -0.85 -5.70 5.97
C VAL A 12 -2.30 -5.98 5.68
N ASN A 13 -2.73 -7.21 5.94
CA ASN A 13 -4.07 -7.68 5.61
C ASN A 13 -4.93 -7.73 6.88
N ASN A 14 -6.01 -6.97 6.91
CA ASN A 14 -6.90 -6.87 8.07
C ASN A 14 -7.74 -8.13 8.27
N ASN A 15 -7.99 -8.90 7.20
CA ASN A 15 -8.86 -10.07 7.23
C ASN A 15 -8.13 -11.30 7.80
N ASN A 16 -6.82 -11.44 7.55
CA ASN A 16 -6.08 -12.64 7.94
C ASN A 16 -4.81 -12.38 8.78
N GLY A 17 -4.43 -11.12 9.00
CA GLY A 17 -3.28 -10.74 9.82
C GLY A 17 -1.91 -10.92 9.17
N GLU A 18 -1.84 -11.37 7.92
CA GLU A 18 -0.58 -11.49 7.18
C GLU A 18 0.09 -10.12 6.99
N ARG A 19 1.42 -10.12 7.03
CA ARG A 19 2.25 -8.93 6.87
C ARG A 19 3.38 -9.27 5.92
N ILE A 20 3.43 -8.60 4.78
CA ILE A 20 4.41 -8.87 3.74
C ILE A 20 5.10 -7.58 3.29
N GLU A 21 6.32 -7.70 2.81
CA GLU A 21 7.03 -6.63 2.13
C GLU A 21 7.18 -6.99 0.66
N THR A 22 6.91 -6.02 -0.22
CA THR A 22 7.00 -6.18 -1.67
C THR A 22 7.31 -4.84 -2.33
N TYR A 23 7.12 -4.71 -3.64
CA TYR A 23 7.32 -3.48 -4.39
C TYR A 23 6.12 -3.14 -5.27
N VAL A 24 6.01 -1.87 -5.65
CA VAL A 24 4.89 -1.36 -6.44
C VAL A 24 5.09 -1.59 -7.93
N ILE A 25 4.04 -2.09 -8.59
CA ILE A 25 3.92 -2.17 -10.05
C ILE A 25 2.73 -1.27 -10.46
N PRO A 26 2.89 -0.34 -11.43
CA PRO A 26 1.81 0.53 -11.86
C PRO A 26 0.62 -0.25 -12.43
N GLY A 27 -0.57 0.01 -11.89
CA GLY A 27 -1.84 -0.41 -12.46
C GLY A 27 -2.40 0.60 -13.46
N GLY A 28 -3.44 0.20 -14.21
CA GLY A 28 -4.18 1.13 -15.06
C GLY A 28 -4.78 2.28 -14.25
N ARG A 29 -4.60 3.52 -14.72
CA ARG A 29 -5.12 4.71 -14.04
C ARG A 29 -6.65 4.63 -13.90
N HIS A 30 -7.19 5.04 -12.75
CA HIS A 30 -8.63 4.98 -12.41
C HIS A 30 -9.26 3.59 -12.36
N SER A 31 -8.48 2.51 -12.48
CA SER A 31 -9.03 1.15 -12.44
C SER A 31 -9.44 0.69 -11.03
N GLY A 32 -8.93 1.33 -9.98
CA GLY A 32 -9.08 0.83 -8.60
C GLY A 32 -8.37 -0.50 -8.35
N ILE A 33 -7.47 -0.94 -9.24
CA ILE A 33 -6.86 -2.27 -9.12
C ILE A 33 -5.87 -2.32 -7.94
N ILE A 34 -6.08 -3.30 -7.06
CA ILE A 34 -5.11 -3.74 -6.07
C ILE A 34 -4.89 -5.23 -6.30
N CYS A 35 -3.67 -5.59 -6.72
CA CYS A 35 -3.35 -6.95 -7.13
C CYS A 35 -2.05 -7.41 -6.49
N LEU A 36 -2.15 -8.44 -5.63
CA LEU A 36 -0.99 -9.13 -5.09
C LEU A 36 -0.61 -10.27 -6.02
N ASN A 37 0.60 -10.17 -6.60
CA ASN A 37 1.10 -11.11 -7.60
C ASN A 37 2.09 -12.11 -7.00
N GLY A 38 2.31 -13.22 -7.70
CA GLY A 38 3.35 -14.20 -7.37
C GLY A 38 3.20 -14.79 -5.96
N ALA A 39 4.29 -14.84 -5.19
CA ALA A 39 4.27 -15.40 -3.83
C ALA A 39 3.34 -14.63 -2.88
N ALA A 40 3.20 -13.31 -3.07
CA ALA A 40 2.30 -12.47 -2.28
C ALA A 40 0.81 -12.86 -2.47
N ALA A 41 0.44 -13.39 -3.64
CA ALA A 41 -0.93 -13.86 -3.91
C ALA A 41 -1.36 -15.01 -2.99
N ARG A 42 -0.42 -15.73 -2.36
CA ARG A 42 -0.73 -16.79 -1.39
C ARG A 42 -1.10 -16.24 -0.01
N LYS A 43 -0.95 -14.93 0.23
CA LYS A 43 -1.11 -14.27 1.53
C LYS A 43 -2.35 -13.38 1.62
N ALA A 44 -3.15 -13.32 0.56
CA ALA A 44 -4.42 -12.61 0.52
C ALA A 44 -5.37 -13.28 -0.48
N GLN A 45 -6.64 -12.92 -0.41
CA GLN A 45 -7.67 -13.30 -1.37
C GLN A 45 -8.34 -12.05 -1.95
N PRO A 46 -8.92 -12.10 -3.16
CA PRO A 46 -9.79 -11.04 -3.64
C PRO A 46 -10.91 -10.74 -2.63
N GLY A 47 -11.08 -9.46 -2.29
CA GLY A 47 -12.04 -9.00 -1.28
C GLY A 47 -11.45 -8.76 0.11
N ASP A 48 -10.20 -9.15 0.36
CA ASP A 48 -9.51 -8.77 1.60
C ASP A 48 -9.24 -7.25 1.63
N GLU A 49 -9.44 -6.64 2.79
CA GLU A 49 -9.05 -5.27 3.10
C GLU A 49 -7.58 -5.24 3.51
N VAL A 50 -6.80 -4.42 2.81
CA VAL A 50 -5.37 -4.28 3.04
C VAL A 50 -4.98 -2.83 3.28
N ILE A 51 -3.93 -2.63 4.07
CA ILE A 51 -3.28 -1.34 4.24
C ILE A 51 -1.89 -1.43 3.59
N ILE A 52 -1.58 -0.46 2.73
CA ILE A 52 -0.30 -0.35 2.03
C ILE A 52 0.49 0.81 2.65
N ILE A 53 1.69 0.52 3.14
CA ILE A 53 2.52 1.46 3.90
C ILE A 53 3.87 1.60 3.20
N THR A 54 4.32 2.84 3.03
CA THR A 54 5.69 3.14 2.63
C THR A 54 6.42 3.82 3.78
N TYR A 55 7.74 3.64 3.81
CA TYR A 55 8.61 4.19 4.85
C TYR A 55 9.72 4.99 4.19
N ALA A 56 10.11 6.07 4.84
CA ALA A 56 11.26 6.87 4.45
C ALA A 56 12.21 6.99 5.63
N MET A 57 13.50 6.94 5.34
CA MET A 57 14.54 7.24 6.31
C MET A 57 14.65 8.77 6.43
N MET A 58 14.65 9.25 7.66
CA MET A 58 14.71 10.67 7.97
C MET A 58 15.65 10.89 9.15
N THR A 59 16.22 12.09 9.23
CA THR A 59 16.83 12.58 10.46
C THR A 59 15.77 12.81 11.54
N PRO A 60 16.14 12.82 12.84
CA PRO A 60 15.21 13.14 13.92
C PRO A 60 14.50 14.49 13.75
N GLU A 61 15.18 15.48 13.17
CA GLU A 61 14.64 16.83 12.92
C GLU A 61 13.57 16.81 11.83
N GLU A 62 13.85 16.15 10.70
CA GLU A 62 12.88 15.94 9.62
C GLU A 62 11.64 15.17 10.12
N ALA A 63 11.86 14.07 10.85
CA ALA A 63 10.79 13.20 11.33
C ALA A 63 9.81 13.91 12.28
N ARG A 64 10.27 14.88 13.09
CA ARG A 64 9.41 15.66 13.99
C ARG A 64 8.40 16.55 13.26
N THR A 65 8.74 16.99 12.05
CA THR A 65 7.92 17.93 11.27
C THR A 65 7.25 17.28 10.06
N PHE A 66 7.64 16.04 9.74
CA PHE A 66 7.08 15.28 8.65
C PHE A 66 5.57 15.04 8.86
N LYS A 67 4.81 15.29 7.80
CA LYS A 67 3.39 14.95 7.72
C LYS A 67 3.23 13.82 6.71
N SER A 68 2.81 12.66 7.20
CA SER A 68 2.50 11.53 6.32
C SER A 68 1.29 11.84 5.44
N ILE A 69 1.24 11.21 4.28
CA ILE A 69 0.08 11.25 3.40
C ILE A 69 -0.75 10.01 3.69
N SER A 70 -1.97 10.21 4.18
CA SER A 70 -2.95 9.14 4.34
C SER A 70 -4.03 9.27 3.27
N VAL A 71 -4.38 8.15 2.64
CA VAL A 71 -5.41 8.07 1.61
C VAL A 71 -6.40 6.99 2.02
N PHE A 72 -7.69 7.35 2.01
CA PHE A 72 -8.79 6.46 2.37
C PHE A 72 -9.74 6.38 1.17
N PRO A 73 -9.56 5.38 0.29
CA PRO A 73 -10.49 5.17 -0.81
C PRO A 73 -11.81 4.55 -0.33
N ASP A 74 -12.80 4.58 -1.22
CA ASP A 74 -14.06 3.85 -1.05
C ASP A 74 -13.91 2.33 -1.29
N GLU A 75 -15.01 1.59 -1.20
CA GLU A 75 -15.06 0.13 -1.42
C GLU A 75 -14.67 -0.31 -2.84
N ASN A 76 -14.64 0.63 -3.80
CA ASN A 76 -14.21 0.39 -5.18
C ASN A 76 -12.79 0.91 -5.45
N ASN A 77 -12.03 1.20 -4.38
CA ASN A 77 -10.69 1.76 -4.42
C ASN A 77 -10.61 3.11 -5.16
N GLN A 78 -11.69 3.90 -5.15
CA GLN A 78 -11.75 5.23 -5.76
C GLN A 78 -11.58 6.33 -4.72
N LEU A 79 -11.11 7.50 -5.18
CA LEU A 79 -11.00 8.71 -4.37
C LEU A 79 -12.03 9.72 -4.86
N MET A 80 -12.77 10.31 -3.93
CA MET A 80 -13.68 11.44 -4.21
C MET A 80 -12.92 12.70 -4.59
#